data_AF-A0A3D3VBF9-F1
#
_entry.id   AF-A0A3D3VBF9-F1
#
_cell.length_a   1.000
_cell.length_b   1.000
_cell.length_c   1.000
_cell.angle_alpha   90.00
_cell.angle_beta   90.00
_cell.angle_gamma   90.00
#
_symmetry.space_group_name_H-M   'P 1'
#
loop_
_entity.id
_entity.type
_entity.pdbx_description
1 polymer ?
#
loop_
_entity_poly.entity_id
_entity_poly.type
_entity_poly.pdbx_seq_one_letter_code
_entity_poly.pdbx_strand_id
1 'polypeptide(L)'
;MHLTDTTAPAQDNTHETAMETMSVLLPLPVVGPYDYRVPPGMDLRPGDFVRAPLGSRELVGVVWGPAAGDVDEEKLRAVADRIETCPLPNELRRFIDWVAAYTLSAPGAVLRMALRSPDVLLPPKQITAYLASPLPDGLRMTQARNRVLNALRAGEPMTARDLANEAGVTQGVIRGLLDAGAM
;
A
#
# COMPACT_ATOMS: atom_id res chain seq x y z
N MET A 1 -42.08 -37.43 47.16
CA MET A 1 -42.83 -37.36 45.90
C MET A 1 -41.99 -36.55 44.93
N HIS A 2 -41.37 -37.28 43.99
CA HIS A 2 -40.70 -36.87 42.74
C HIS A 2 -39.65 -35.74 42.68
N LEU A 3 -38.40 -36.19 42.46
CA LEU A 3 -37.39 -35.57 41.60
C LEU A 3 -37.89 -35.37 40.16
N THR A 4 -37.48 -34.25 39.54
CA THR A 4 -36.97 -34.11 38.16
C THR A 4 -36.28 -32.75 38.09
N ASP A 5 -34.95 -32.70 38.21
CA ASP A 5 -34.03 -32.48 37.08
C ASP A 5 -34.72 -32.03 35.77
N THR A 6 -34.57 -30.74 35.46
CA THR A 6 -34.66 -30.22 34.09
C THR A 6 -33.43 -29.37 33.87
N THR A 7 -32.38 -30.03 33.39
CA THR A 7 -31.26 -29.44 32.67
C THR A 7 -31.81 -28.62 31.50
N ALA A 8 -31.71 -27.30 31.57
CA ALA A 8 -31.85 -26.45 30.40
C ALA A 8 -30.69 -26.74 29.45
N PRO A 9 -30.93 -26.82 28.12
CA PRO A 9 -29.90 -27.20 27.17
C PRO A 9 -28.82 -26.13 27.13
N ALA A 10 -27.56 -26.57 27.16
CA ALA A 10 -26.42 -25.75 26.80
C ALA A 10 -26.67 -25.17 25.40
N GLN A 11 -26.79 -23.85 25.32
CA GLN A 11 -26.72 -23.15 24.04
C GLN A 11 -25.28 -23.28 23.55
N ASP A 12 -25.10 -24.24 22.65
CA ASP A 12 -23.90 -24.39 21.85
C ASP A 12 -23.86 -23.18 20.90
N ASN A 13 -23.37 -22.04 21.41
CA ASN A 13 -23.08 -20.86 20.61
C ASN A 13 -21.88 -21.23 19.73
N THR A 14 -22.19 -21.88 18.61
CA THR A 14 -21.32 -21.87 17.44
C THR A 14 -21.13 -20.39 17.09
N HIS A 15 -20.00 -19.83 17.54
CA HIS A 15 -19.55 -18.54 17.07
C HIS A 15 -19.26 -18.69 15.59
N GLU A 16 -20.28 -18.47 14.77
CA GLU A 16 -20.11 -18.04 13.39
C GLU A 16 -19.25 -16.78 13.49
N THR A 17 -17.94 -16.93 13.22
CA THR A 17 -16.95 -15.88 13.40
C THR A 17 -17.33 -14.73 12.46
N ALA A 18 -18.12 -13.79 12.96
CA ALA A 18 -18.54 -12.62 12.22
C ALA A 18 -17.27 -11.96 11.67
N MET A 19 -17.22 -11.79 10.34
CA MET A 19 -16.07 -11.15 9.71
C MET A 19 -16.03 -9.70 10.16
N GLU A 20 -14.96 -9.34 10.88
CA GLU A 20 -14.78 -7.96 11.32
C GLU A 20 -14.60 -7.04 10.10
N THR A 21 -15.33 -5.94 10.08
CA THR A 21 -15.31 -4.97 8.99
C THR A 21 -15.12 -3.56 9.54
N MET A 22 -14.34 -2.75 8.82
CA MET A 22 -13.95 -1.40 9.24
C MET A 22 -14.10 -0.43 8.08
N SER A 23 -14.59 0.78 8.38
CA SER A 23 -14.56 1.90 7.43
C SER A 23 -13.17 2.52 7.40
N VAL A 24 -12.60 2.67 6.21
CA VAL A 24 -11.30 3.29 5.96
C VAL A 24 -11.49 4.56 5.13
N LEU A 25 -11.09 5.70 5.68
CA LEU A 25 -11.07 6.96 4.95
C LEU A 25 -9.80 7.03 4.08
N LEU A 26 -10.00 7.10 2.77
CA LEU A 26 -8.92 7.28 1.81
C LEU A 26 -8.70 8.77 1.54
N PRO A 27 -7.46 9.22 1.27
CA PRO A 27 -7.16 10.62 0.98
C PRO A 27 -7.63 11.01 -0.42
N LEU A 28 -8.88 10.76 -0.80
CA LEU A 28 -9.46 11.04 -2.12
C LEU A 28 -10.64 12.02 -1.98
N PRO A 29 -10.99 12.79 -3.02
CA PRO A 29 -12.17 13.66 -3.00
C PRO A 29 -13.45 12.82 -3.19
N VAL A 30 -13.73 11.93 -2.23
CA VAL A 30 -14.90 11.04 -2.18
C VAL A 30 -15.81 11.42 -1.03
N VAL A 31 -17.10 11.09 -1.15
CA VAL A 31 -18.15 11.50 -0.20
C VAL A 31 -17.92 10.94 1.21
N GLY A 32 -17.27 9.78 1.35
CA GLY A 32 -17.04 9.15 2.64
C GLY A 32 -16.00 8.03 2.60
N PRO A 33 -15.80 7.35 3.75
CA PRO A 33 -14.92 6.18 3.85
C PRO A 33 -15.49 4.98 3.09
N TYR A 34 -14.62 4.00 2.83
CA TYR A 34 -14.98 2.71 2.21
C TYR A 34 -14.90 1.60 3.26
N ASP A 35 -15.82 0.65 3.21
CA ASP A 35 -15.79 -0.51 4.08
C ASP A 35 -14.84 -1.59 3.54
N TYR A 36 -14.09 -2.21 4.46
CA TYR A 36 -13.16 -3.29 4.18
C TYR A 36 -13.31 -4.42 5.20
N ARG A 37 -13.05 -5.65 4.77
CA ARG A 37 -12.86 -6.78 5.69
C ARG A 37 -11.52 -6.68 6.39
N VAL A 38 -11.50 -6.99 7.67
CA VAL A 38 -10.28 -7.15 8.45
C VAL A 38 -9.81 -8.61 8.31
N PRO A 39 -8.60 -8.86 7.78
CA PRO A 39 -8.07 -10.22 7.69
C PRO A 39 -7.93 -10.87 9.07
N PRO A 40 -8.14 -12.20 9.20
CA PRO A 40 -7.92 -12.91 10.46
C PRO A 40 -6.53 -12.65 11.03
N GLY A 41 -6.45 -12.33 12.33
CA GLY A 41 -5.20 -12.03 13.02
C GLY A 41 -4.70 -10.58 12.89
N MET A 42 -5.43 -9.71 12.19
CA MET A 42 -5.18 -8.27 12.16
C MET A 42 -6.12 -7.56 13.15
N ASP A 43 -5.56 -6.88 14.15
CA ASP A 43 -6.32 -5.97 15.04
C ASP A 43 -6.21 -4.54 14.49
N LEU A 44 -7.35 -3.94 14.16
CA LEU A 44 -7.45 -2.58 13.64
C LEU A 44 -8.28 -1.71 14.58
N ARG A 45 -7.81 -0.49 14.80
CA ARG A 45 -8.49 0.49 15.65
C ARG A 45 -8.68 1.81 14.91
N PRO A 46 -9.71 2.60 15.27
CA PRO A 46 -9.90 3.91 14.68
C PRO A 46 -8.68 4.82 14.86
N GLY A 47 -8.12 5.29 13.75
CA GLY A 47 -6.87 6.04 13.68
C GLY A 47 -5.71 5.25 13.06
N ASP A 48 -5.79 3.91 13.00
CA ASP A 48 -4.72 3.11 12.40
C ASP A 48 -4.56 3.42 10.91
N PHE A 49 -3.31 3.49 10.47
CA PHE A 49 -2.98 3.63 9.06
C PHE A 49 -2.95 2.25 8.40
N VAL A 50 -3.55 2.14 7.23
CA VAL A 50 -3.66 0.87 6.51
C VAL A 50 -3.38 1.05 5.03
N ARG A 51 -2.92 -0.02 4.39
CA ARG A 51 -2.94 -0.17 2.93
C ARG A 51 -4.27 -0.79 2.54
N ALA A 52 -5.04 -0.06 1.75
CA ALA A 52 -6.36 -0.48 1.31
C ALA A 52 -6.41 -0.58 -0.23
N PRO A 53 -6.87 -1.70 -0.79
CA PRO A 53 -7.01 -1.85 -2.23
C PRO A 53 -8.15 -0.99 -2.78
N LEU A 54 -7.89 -0.29 -3.88
CA LEU A 54 -8.89 0.45 -4.64
C LEU A 54 -8.64 0.26 -6.15
N GLY A 55 -9.47 -0.57 -6.78
CA GLY A 55 -9.27 -0.96 -8.18
C GLY A 55 -8.03 -1.83 -8.36
N SER A 56 -7.08 -1.35 -9.17
CA SER A 56 -5.79 -2.01 -9.47
C SER A 56 -4.63 -1.54 -8.62
N ARG A 57 -4.84 -0.54 -7.75
CA ARG A 57 -3.82 0.05 -6.89
C ARG A 57 -4.19 -0.11 -5.43
N GLU A 58 -3.22 0.10 -4.57
CA GLU A 58 -3.42 0.26 -3.13
C GLU A 58 -3.11 1.69 -2.72
N LEU A 59 -3.82 2.18 -1.71
CA LEU A 59 -3.64 3.51 -1.16
C LEU A 59 -3.49 3.42 0.35
N VAL A 60 -2.72 4.37 0.90
CA VAL A 60 -2.66 4.58 2.35
C VAL A 60 -3.92 5.30 2.79
N GLY A 61 -4.69 4.67 3.67
CA GLY A 61 -5.89 5.20 4.30
C GLY A 61 -5.80 5.15 5.81
N VAL A 62 -6.82 5.69 6.48
CA VAL A 62 -6.94 5.68 7.94
C VAL A 62 -8.24 5.00 8.33
N VAL A 63 -8.19 4.06 9.27
CA VAL A 63 -9.38 3.44 9.86
C VAL A 63 -10.19 4.54 10.55
N TRP A 64 -11.40 4.79 10.08
CA TRP A 64 -12.26 5.85 10.62
C TRP A 64 -13.12 5.36 11.77
N GLY A 65 -13.59 4.12 11.68
CA GLY A 65 -14.52 3.51 12.62
C GLY A 65 -15.06 2.16 12.13
N PRO A 66 -16.07 1.62 12.82
CA PRO A 66 -16.84 0.47 12.35
C PRO A 66 -17.40 0.70 10.94
N ALA A 67 -17.54 -0.37 10.16
CA ALA A 67 -18.16 -0.32 8.84
C ALA A 67 -19.59 0.28 8.89
N ALA A 68 -19.99 0.97 7.82
CA ALA A 68 -21.36 1.44 7.65
C ALA A 68 -22.33 0.28 7.40
N GLY A 69 -21.85 -0.77 6.73
CA GLY A 69 -22.63 -1.99 6.47
C GLY A 69 -23.55 -1.88 5.25
N ASP A 70 -23.34 -0.88 4.38
CA ASP A 70 -24.15 -0.65 3.18
C ASP A 70 -23.84 -1.63 2.02
N VAL A 71 -22.82 -2.48 2.17
CA VAL A 71 -22.30 -3.38 1.12
C VAL A 71 -22.24 -4.80 1.66
N ASP A 72 -22.73 -5.76 0.86
CA ASP A 72 -22.64 -7.19 1.18
C ASP A 72 -21.19 -7.60 1.51
N GLU A 73 -21.02 -8.33 2.61
CA GLU A 73 -19.70 -8.72 3.13
C GLU A 73 -18.84 -9.46 2.08
N GLU A 74 -19.47 -10.25 1.20
CA GLU A 74 -18.78 -10.99 0.13
C GLU A 74 -18.08 -10.07 -0.88
N LYS A 75 -18.65 -8.88 -1.13
CA LYS A 75 -18.15 -7.89 -2.10
C LYS A 75 -17.05 -7.00 -1.51
N LEU A 76 -16.93 -6.95 -0.19
CA LEU A 76 -15.92 -6.16 0.49
C LEU A 76 -14.53 -6.71 0.16
N ARG A 77 -13.59 -5.81 -0.17
CA ARG A 77 -12.18 -6.18 -0.26
C ARG A 77 -11.59 -6.27 1.14
N ALA A 78 -10.55 -7.07 1.30
CA ALA A 78 -9.79 -7.10 2.55
C ALA A 78 -8.81 -5.92 2.62
N VAL A 79 -8.55 -5.40 3.82
CA VAL A 79 -7.39 -4.54 4.09
C VAL A 79 -6.12 -5.31 3.72
N ALA A 80 -5.21 -4.68 2.98
CA ALA A 80 -4.01 -5.35 2.50
C ALA A 80 -2.95 -5.47 3.60
N ASP A 81 -2.77 -4.40 4.38
CA ASP A 81 -1.77 -4.37 5.45
C ASP A 81 -2.06 -3.26 6.47
N ARG A 82 -1.59 -3.42 7.71
CA ARG A 82 -1.57 -2.37 8.72
C ARG A 82 -0.18 -1.73 8.73
N ILE A 83 -0.13 -0.41 8.65
CA ILE A 83 1.14 0.32 8.67
C ILE A 83 1.56 0.56 10.12
N GLU A 84 2.78 0.12 10.47
CA GLU A 84 3.35 0.29 11.81
C GLU A 84 3.78 1.75 12.05
N THR A 85 2.83 2.58 12.48
CA THR A 85 3.05 3.98 12.81
C THR A 85 2.12 4.43 13.93
N CYS A 86 2.33 5.65 14.45
CA CYS A 86 1.42 6.23 15.44
C CYS A 86 0.04 6.43 14.82
N PRO A 87 -1.05 5.99 15.47
CA PRO A 87 -2.40 6.19 14.95
C PRO A 87 -2.77 7.67 14.90
N LEU A 88 -3.65 8.02 13.97
CA LEU A 88 -4.21 9.35 13.85
C LEU A 88 -5.06 9.66 15.11
N PRO A 89 -4.73 10.71 15.88
CA PRO A 89 -5.46 11.04 17.10
C PRO A 89 -6.96 11.25 16.85
N ASN A 90 -7.79 10.88 17.83
CA ASN A 90 -9.24 11.01 17.74
C ASN A 90 -9.65 12.48 17.52
N GLU A 91 -9.00 13.41 18.21
CA GLU A 91 -9.24 14.86 18.10
C GLU A 91 -9.01 15.34 16.66
N LEU A 92 -7.97 14.81 15.99
CA LEU A 92 -7.67 15.15 14.60
C LEU A 92 -8.68 14.54 13.64
N ARG A 93 -9.13 13.29 13.87
CA ARG A 93 -10.22 12.68 13.07
C ARG A 93 -11.50 13.51 13.16
N ARG A 94 -11.92 13.86 14.37
CA ARG A 94 -13.07 14.74 14.61
C ARG A 94 -12.90 16.13 13.99
N PHE A 95 -11.70 16.69 14.05
CA PHE A 95 -11.40 17.97 13.42
C PHE A 95 -11.52 17.90 11.89
N ILE A 96 -11.02 16.82 11.28
CA ILE A 96 -11.16 16.58 9.83
C ILE A 96 -12.64 16.49 9.44
N ASP A 97 -13.45 15.73 10.18
CA ASP A 97 -14.90 15.64 9.96
C ASP A 97 -15.56 17.01 10.07
N TRP A 98 -15.22 17.79 11.10
CA TRP A 98 -15.75 19.12 11.32
C TRP A 98 -15.39 20.09 10.19
N VAL A 99 -14.12 20.12 9.76
CA VAL A 99 -13.66 20.97 8.65
C VAL A 99 -14.39 20.58 7.37
N ALA A 100 -14.46 19.29 7.05
CA ALA A 100 -15.12 18.78 5.86
C ALA A 100 -16.60 19.20 5.80
N ALA A 101 -17.32 19.04 6.91
CA ALA A 101 -18.71 19.45 7.03
C ALA A 101 -18.88 20.97 6.90
N TYR A 102 -18.03 21.75 7.58
CA TYR A 102 -18.11 23.21 7.59
C TYR A 102 -17.81 23.82 6.21
N THR A 103 -16.86 23.26 5.48
CA THR A 103 -16.44 23.76 4.17
C THR A 103 -17.12 23.04 3.00
N LEU A 104 -18.11 22.18 3.27
CA LEU A 104 -18.78 21.34 2.26
C LEU A 104 -17.78 20.60 1.35
N SER A 105 -16.66 20.16 1.95
CA SER A 105 -15.58 19.48 1.25
C SER A 105 -15.62 17.97 1.55
N ALA A 106 -15.12 17.16 0.63
CA ALA A 106 -14.96 15.73 0.83
C ALA A 106 -14.01 15.46 2.03
N PRO A 107 -14.38 14.60 3.01
CA PRO A 107 -13.52 14.29 4.16
C PRO A 107 -12.14 13.76 3.76
N GLY A 108 -12.07 12.94 2.70
CA GLY A 108 -10.80 12.43 2.18
C GLY A 108 -9.90 13.51 1.57
N ALA A 109 -10.46 14.61 1.05
CA ALA A 109 -9.67 15.77 0.60
C ALA A 109 -9.07 16.53 1.78
N VAL A 110 -9.82 16.69 2.87
CA VAL A 110 -9.33 17.30 4.11
C VAL A 110 -8.28 16.41 4.78
N LEU A 111 -8.49 15.09 4.82
CA LEU A 111 -7.48 14.13 5.28
C LEU A 111 -6.19 14.26 4.48
N ARG A 112 -6.28 14.38 3.14
CA ARG A 112 -5.10 14.61 2.28
C ARG A 112 -4.34 15.88 2.67
N MET A 113 -5.02 16.95 3.09
CA MET A 113 -4.36 18.17 3.57
C MET A 113 -3.65 17.97 4.91
N ALA A 114 -4.24 17.17 5.80
CA ALA A 114 -3.65 16.81 7.09
C ALA A 114 -2.41 15.89 6.92
N LEU A 115 -2.41 15.05 5.89
CA LEU A 115 -1.32 14.12 5.58
C LEU A 115 -0.32 14.74 4.59
N ARG A 116 0.85 15.19 5.08
CA ARG A 116 1.90 15.80 4.24
C ARG A 116 2.34 14.91 3.07
N SER A 117 2.53 13.61 3.32
CA SER A 117 2.82 12.62 2.28
C SER A 117 2.42 11.22 2.77
N PRO A 118 1.27 10.69 2.34
CA PRO A 118 0.83 9.35 2.73
C PRO A 118 1.84 8.25 2.34
N ASP A 119 2.52 8.42 1.21
CA ASP A 119 3.49 7.45 0.70
C ASP A 119 4.78 7.36 1.54
N VAL A 120 5.08 8.36 2.39
CA VAL A 120 6.23 8.31 3.32
C VAL A 120 6.02 7.27 4.42
N LEU A 121 4.77 6.89 4.67
CA LEU A 121 4.44 5.82 5.61
C LEU A 121 4.74 4.43 5.03
N LEU A 122 5.02 4.34 3.73
CA LEU A 122 5.43 3.11 3.07
C LEU A 122 6.96 3.00 3.08
N PRO A 123 7.51 1.77 3.08
CA PRO A 123 8.93 1.58 2.83
C PRO A 123 9.36 2.29 1.55
N PRO A 124 10.56 2.91 1.51
CA PRO A 124 11.05 3.57 0.31
C PRO A 124 11.06 2.59 -0.86
N LYS A 125 10.58 3.05 -2.02
CA LYS A 125 10.61 2.23 -3.24
C LYS A 125 12.05 1.79 -3.51
N GLN A 126 12.25 0.50 -3.71
CA GLN A 126 13.54 -0.03 -4.11
C GLN A 126 13.89 0.55 -5.49
N ILE A 127 15.06 1.16 -5.60
CA ILE A 127 15.60 1.68 -6.85
C ILE A 127 16.62 0.67 -7.35
N THR A 128 16.37 0.07 -8.51
CA THR A 128 17.35 -0.80 -9.17
C THR A 128 18.43 0.06 -9.81
N ALA A 129 19.66 -0.11 -9.33
CA ALA A 129 20.86 0.45 -9.92
C ALA A 129 21.75 -0.69 -10.45
N TYR A 130 22.51 -0.40 -11.50
CA TYR A 130 23.36 -1.35 -12.19
C TYR A 130 24.82 -1.01 -11.96
N LEU A 131 25.65 -2.04 -11.87
CA LEU A 131 27.09 -1.96 -11.73
C LEU A 131 27.76 -2.72 -12.88
N ALA A 132 29.02 -2.39 -13.16
CA ALA A 132 29.78 -3.17 -14.13
C ALA A 132 29.94 -4.62 -13.65
N SER A 133 29.63 -5.57 -14.53
CA SER A 133 29.90 -7.00 -14.37
C SER A 133 31.05 -7.42 -15.30
N PRO A 134 31.77 -8.52 -15.03
CA PRO A 134 32.65 -9.13 -16.00
C PRO A 134 31.93 -9.38 -17.34
N LEU A 135 32.62 -9.11 -18.45
CA LEU A 135 32.01 -9.22 -19.76
C LEU A 135 31.83 -10.70 -20.14
N PRO A 136 30.63 -11.10 -20.60
CA PRO A 136 30.39 -12.45 -21.09
C PRO A 136 31.13 -12.71 -22.39
N ASP A 137 31.62 -13.95 -22.55
CA ASP A 137 32.28 -14.39 -23.77
C ASP A 137 31.34 -14.32 -24.98
N GLY A 138 31.83 -13.77 -26.09
CA GLY A 138 31.05 -13.64 -27.33
C GLY A 138 30.07 -12.47 -27.38
N LEU A 139 30.09 -11.56 -26.39
CA LEU A 139 29.26 -10.36 -26.42
C LEU A 139 29.62 -9.47 -27.63
N ARG A 140 28.71 -9.36 -28.61
CA ARG A 140 28.91 -8.49 -29.77
C ARG A 140 29.07 -7.04 -29.32
N MET A 141 30.27 -6.50 -29.47
CA MET A 141 30.54 -5.14 -29.05
C MET A 141 30.13 -4.12 -30.11
N THR A 142 29.46 -3.06 -29.65
CA THR A 142 29.10 -1.90 -30.47
C THR A 142 29.59 -0.63 -29.79
N GLN A 143 29.72 0.46 -30.54
CA GLN A 143 30.12 1.75 -29.96
C GLN A 143 29.15 2.21 -28.85
N ALA A 144 27.86 1.94 -29.00
CA ALA A 144 26.85 2.24 -27.98
C ALA A 144 27.05 1.41 -26.70
N ARG A 145 27.32 0.10 -26.83
CA ARG A 145 27.59 -0.78 -25.67
C ARG A 145 28.87 -0.38 -24.92
N ASN A 146 29.92 -0.02 -25.67
CA ASN A 146 31.17 0.48 -25.07
C ASN A 146 30.96 1.76 -24.26
N ARG A 147 30.14 2.71 -24.75
CA ARG A 147 29.84 3.93 -23.99
C ARG A 147 29.14 3.62 -22.66
N VAL A 148 28.19 2.69 -22.65
CA VAL A 148 27.50 2.25 -21.43
C VAL A 148 28.47 1.60 -20.45
N LEU A 149 29.28 0.65 -20.90
CA LEU A 149 30.26 -0.01 -20.06
C LEU A 149 31.32 0.95 -19.51
N ASN A 150 31.73 1.94 -20.29
CA ASN A 150 32.64 2.99 -19.84
C ASN A 150 32.02 3.89 -18.77
N ALA A 151 30.73 4.23 -18.88
CA ALA A 151 30.02 4.98 -17.84
C ALA A 151 29.97 4.18 -16.52
N LEU A 152 29.75 2.86 -16.57
CA LEU A 152 29.77 2.00 -15.38
C LEU A 152 31.16 1.77 -14.77
N ARG A 153 32.24 1.95 -15.54
CA ARG A 153 33.63 1.81 -15.02
C ARG A 153 34.00 2.88 -14.00
N ALA A 154 33.23 3.95 -13.89
CA ALA A 154 33.37 4.93 -12.81
C ALA A 154 33.09 4.33 -11.41
N GLY A 155 32.43 3.15 -11.35
CA GLY A 155 32.20 2.40 -10.12
C GLY A 155 30.98 2.85 -9.32
N GLU A 156 30.28 3.89 -9.76
CA GLU A 156 29.03 4.34 -9.16
C GLU A 156 27.84 3.54 -9.70
N PRO A 157 27.01 2.92 -8.83
CA PRO A 157 25.76 2.32 -9.26
C PRO A 157 24.84 3.38 -9.88
N MET A 158 24.36 3.15 -11.10
CA MET A 158 23.47 4.07 -11.81
C MET A 158 22.15 3.40 -12.15
N THR A 159 21.04 4.15 -12.12
CA THR A 159 19.79 3.64 -12.68
C THR A 159 19.91 3.47 -14.20
N ALA A 160 19.06 2.64 -14.81
CA ALA A 160 19.06 2.53 -16.27
C ALA A 160 18.82 3.89 -16.94
N ARG A 161 17.99 4.76 -16.34
CA ARG A 161 17.73 6.11 -16.87
C ARG A 161 18.99 6.96 -16.88
N ASP A 162 19.67 7.02 -15.75
CA ASP A 162 20.86 7.87 -15.60
C ASP A 162 22.00 7.35 -16.47
N LEU A 163 22.17 6.03 -16.53
CA LEU A 163 23.16 5.38 -17.37
C LEU A 163 22.92 5.65 -18.87
N ALA A 164 21.67 5.70 -19.32
CA ALA A 164 21.35 6.01 -20.70
C ALA A 164 21.67 7.47 -21.04
N ASN A 165 21.38 8.38 -20.11
CA ASN A 165 21.69 9.80 -20.27
C ASN A 165 23.20 10.03 -20.31
N GLU A 166 23.93 9.46 -19.34
CA GLU A 166 25.38 9.57 -19.22
C GLU A 166 26.10 8.99 -20.44
N ALA A 167 25.70 7.79 -20.88
CA ALA A 167 26.28 7.16 -22.06
C ALA A 167 25.77 7.73 -23.39
N GLY A 168 24.75 8.60 -23.38
CA GLY A 168 24.10 9.17 -24.56
C GLY A 168 23.51 8.10 -25.49
N VAL A 169 22.76 7.15 -24.92
CA VAL A 169 22.11 6.02 -25.62
C VAL A 169 20.63 5.90 -25.25
N THR A 170 19.90 5.01 -25.92
CA THR A 170 18.52 4.66 -25.54
C THR A 170 18.49 3.54 -24.51
N GLN A 171 17.40 3.44 -23.76
CA GLN A 171 17.14 2.35 -22.79
C GLN A 171 17.22 0.96 -23.42
N GLY A 172 16.97 0.83 -24.73
CA GLY A 172 17.06 -0.44 -25.44
C GLY A 172 18.48 -1.03 -25.46
N VAL A 173 19.52 -0.17 -25.48
CA VAL A 173 20.92 -0.62 -25.43
C VAL A 173 21.24 -1.20 -24.04
N ILE A 174 20.71 -0.57 -22.98
CA ILE A 174 20.90 -1.04 -21.60
C ILE A 174 20.20 -2.37 -21.40
N ARG A 175 18.93 -2.48 -21.81
CA ARG A 175 18.21 -3.76 -21.74
C ARG A 175 18.96 -4.87 -22.47
N GLY A 176 19.45 -4.60 -23.68
CA GLY A 176 20.24 -5.58 -24.44
C GLY A 176 21.64 -5.89 -23.89
N LEU A 177 22.14 -5.14 -22.90
CA LEU A 177 23.34 -5.50 -22.13
C LEU A 177 22.98 -6.31 -20.88
N LEU A 178 21.86 -5.98 -20.22
CA LEU A 178 21.30 -6.75 -19.11
C LEU A 178 20.90 -8.16 -19.56
N ASP A 179 20.17 -8.28 -20.67
CA ASP A 179 19.77 -9.57 -21.25
C ASP A 179 20.99 -10.43 -21.63
N ALA A 180 22.13 -9.79 -21.88
CA ALA A 180 23.38 -10.46 -22.20
C ALA A 180 24.26 -10.76 -20.98
N GLY A 181 23.84 -10.35 -19.77
CA GLY A 181 24.58 -10.59 -18.51
C GLY A 181 25.81 -9.72 -18.31
N ALA A 182 25.91 -8.58 -18.99
CA ALA A 182 27.09 -7.71 -18.96
C ALA A 182 27.05 -6.61 -17.88
N MET A 183 25.95 -6.51 -17.12
CA MET A 183 25.67 -5.53 -16.06
C MET A 183 24.67 -6.12 -15.06
#